data_AF-A0A7Y3I4Z1-F1
#
_entry.id   AF-A0A7Y3I4Z1-F1
#
_cell.length_a   1.000
_cell.length_b   1.000
_cell.length_c   1.000
_cell.angle_alpha   90.00
_cell.angle_beta   90.00
_cell.angle_gamma   90.00
#
_symmetry.space_group_name_H-M   'P 1'
#
loop_
_entity.id
_entity.type
_entity.pdbx_description
1 polymer ?
#
loop_
_entity_poly.entity_id
_entity_poly.type
_entity_poly.pdbx_seq_one_letter_code
_entity_poly.pdbx_strand_id
1 'polypeptide(L)' 'MSLPTSRTRLVAALKELHSRWSTLSPKWRDAVAKSFEEEHVAPLEGKVRASVTAMEHMHDIVSRARRECE' A
#
# COMPACT_ATOMS: atom_id res chain seq x y z
N MET A 1 -18.30 1.14 0.11
CA MET A 1 -17.11 0.58 -0.58
C MET A 1 -16.78 -0.77 0.03
N SER A 2 -16.35 -1.77 -0.75
CA SER A 2 -16.00 -3.09 -0.22
C SER A 2 -14.50 -3.20 0.10
N LEU A 3 -14.14 -4.07 1.05
CA LEU A 3 -12.74 -4.34 1.43
C LEU A 3 -11.84 -4.70 0.22
N PRO A 4 -12.27 -5.54 -0.74
CA PRO A 4 -11.48 -5.83 -1.94
C PRO A 4 -11.17 -4.59 -2.79
N THR A 5 -12.14 -3.68 -2.97
CA THR A 5 -11.92 -2.45 -3.76
C THR A 5 -10.89 -1.54 -3.08
N SER A 6 -10.97 -1.38 -1.76
CA SER A 6 -10.00 -0.60 -0.99
C SER A 6 -8.60 -1.19 -1.08
N ARG A 7 -8.47 -2.53 -1.05
CA ARG A 7 -7.19 -3.23 -1.20
C ARG A 7 -6.54 -2.95 -2.55
N THR A 8 -7.31 -3.09 -3.63
CA THR A 8 -6.83 -2.80 -5.00
C THR A 8 -6.35 -1.36 -5.13
N ARG A 9 -7.09 -0.40 -4.56
CA ARG A 9 -6.69 1.02 -4.56
C ARG A 9 -5.39 1.27 -3.80
N LEU A 10 -5.20 0.62 -2.64
CA LEU A 10 -3.98 0.77 -1.86
C LEU A 10 -2.75 0.25 -2.61
N VAL A 11 -2.86 -0.92 -3.25
CA VAL A 11 -1.80 -1.48 -4.10
C VAL A 11 -1.49 -0.57 -5.29
N ALA A 12 -2.53 -0.06 -5.96
CA ALA A 12 -2.37 0.85 -7.09
C ALA A 12 -1.67 2.16 -6.68
N ALA A 13 -2.02 2.72 -5.53
CA ALA A 13 -1.40 3.94 -5.01
C ALA A 13 0.10 3.75 -4.70
N LEU A 14 0.48 2.61 -4.10
CA LEU A 14 1.90 2.30 -3.85
C LEU A 14 2.68 2.15 -5.16
N LYS A 15 2.10 1.51 -6.17
CA LYS A 15 2.72 1.35 -7.49
C LYS A 15 2.92 2.70 -8.17
N GLU A 16 1.92 3.58 -8.11
CA GLU A 16 2.01 4.93 -8.65
C GLU A 16 3.10 5.75 -7.95
N LEU A 17 3.19 5.66 -6.62
CA LEU A 17 4.25 6.30 -5.84
C LEU A 17 5.63 5.85 -6.32
N HIS A 18 5.85 4.54 -6.45
CA HIS A 18 7.12 3.99 -6.94
C HIS A 18 7.45 4.45 -8.36
N SER A 19 6.46 4.48 -9.26
CA SER A 19 6.67 4.95 -10.63
C SER A 19 7.09 6.42 -10.67
N ARG A 20 6.45 7.28 -9.86
CA ARG A 20 6.82 8.70 -9.74
C ARG A 20 8.19 8.86 -9.11
N TRP A 21 8.48 8.12 -8.04
CA TRP A 21 9.76 8.18 -7.35
C TRP A 21 10.92 7.74 -8.25
N SER A 22 10.76 6.65 -9.02
CA SER A 22 11.76 6.17 -9.99
C SER A 22 12.03 7.19 -11.10
N THR A 23 11.06 8.03 -11.44
CA THR A 23 11.22 9.10 -12.44
C THR A 23 11.89 10.35 -11.86
N LEU A 24 11.65 10.64 -10.57
CA LEU A 24 12.13 11.84 -9.89
C LEU A 24 13.53 11.67 -9.30
N SER A 25 13.80 10.54 -8.65
CA SER A 25 15.07 10.27 -7.93
C SER A 25 16.34 10.42 -8.77
N PRO A 26 16.36 10.17 -10.11
CA PRO A 26 17.57 10.44 -10.89
C PRO A 26 17.84 11.94 -11.08
N LYS A 27 16.81 12.78 -10.98
CA LYS A 27 16.86 14.24 -11.18
C LYS A 27 17.04 14.99 -9.86
N TRP A 28 16.48 14.46 -8.78
CA TRP A 28 16.57 15.01 -7.45
C TRP A 28 17.48 14.12 -6.59
N ARG A 29 18.76 14.52 -6.43
CA ARG A 29 19.82 13.69 -5.82
C ARG A 29 20.56 14.39 -4.68
N ASP A 30 19.93 15.38 -4.05
CA ASP A 30 20.51 16.03 -2.89
C ASP A 30 20.32 15.19 -1.62
N ALA A 31 20.82 15.69 -0.48
CA ALA A 31 20.68 15.02 0.80
C ALA A 31 19.20 14.87 1.24
N VAL A 32 18.33 15.79 0.79
CA VAL A 32 16.89 15.78 1.12
C VAL A 32 16.17 14.67 0.35
N ALA A 33 16.52 14.46 -0.92
CA ALA A 33 15.99 13.35 -1.72
C ALA A 33 16.32 12.01 -1.08
N LYS A 34 17.57 11.85 -0.60
CA LYS A 34 18.01 10.64 0.08
C LYS A 34 17.25 10.41 1.39
N SER A 35 17.14 11.43 2.25
CA SER A 35 16.39 11.30 3.51
C SER A 35 14.91 11.02 3.26
N PHE A 36 14.31 11.64 2.24
CA PHE A 36 12.92 11.39 1.86
C PHE A 36 12.69 9.94 1.43
N GLU A 37 13.60 9.36 0.66
CA GLU A 37 13.53 7.95 0.27
C GLU A 37 13.57 7.02 1.49
N GLU A 38 14.56 7.22 2.36
CA GLU A 38 14.82 6.39 3.53
C GLU A 38 13.70 6.50 4.58
N GLU A 39 13.20 7.71 4.85
CA GLU A 39 12.23 7.97 5.91
C GLU A 39 10.78 7.75 5.47
N HIS A 40 10.47 7.95 4.18
CA HIS A 40 9.09 7.94 3.69
C HIS A 40 8.82 6.91 2.62
N VAL A 41 9.63 6.80 1.57
CA VAL A 41 9.31 5.93 0.42
C VAL A 41 9.58 4.47 0.75
N ALA A 42 10.79 4.13 1.19
CA ALA A 42 11.19 2.75 1.45
C ALA A 42 10.32 2.06 2.53
N PRO A 43 9.93 2.71 3.65
CA PRO A 43 9.10 2.06 4.66
C PRO A 43 7.66 1.77 4.19
N LEU A 44 7.16 2.47 3.17
CA LEU A 44 5.77 2.33 2.73
C LEU A 44 5.49 0.96 2.11
N GLU A 45 6.46 0.34 1.44
CA GLU A 45 6.24 -0.97 0.83
C GLU A 45 5.87 -2.03 1.87
N GLY A 46 6.65 -2.13 2.95
CA GLY A 46 6.38 -3.06 4.04
C GLY A 46 5.05 -2.76 4.75
N LYS A 47 4.76 -1.48 5.03
CA LYS A 47 3.52 -1.05 5.68
C LYS A 47 2.28 -1.36 4.83
N VAL A 48 2.32 -1.06 3.53
CA VAL A 48 1.22 -1.36 2.61
C VAL A 48 1.00 -2.86 2.48
N ARG A 49 2.07 -3.65 2.38
CA ARG A 49 1.98 -5.12 2.32
C ARG A 49 1.29 -5.68 3.56
N ALA A 50 1.70 -5.25 4.75
CA ALA A 50 1.07 -5.65 6.01
C ALA A 50 -0.42 -5.26 6.05
N SER A 51 -0.76 -4.05 5.62
CA SER A 51 -2.15 -3.59 5.54
C SER A 51 -2.98 -4.43 4.56
N VAL A 52 -2.44 -4.76 3.38
CA VAL A 52 -3.11 -5.61 2.38
C VAL A 52 -3.43 -6.99 2.95
N THR A 53 -2.47 -7.62 3.63
CA THR A 53 -2.68 -8.90 4.32
C THR A 53 -3.76 -8.80 5.39
N ALA A 54 -3.74 -7.76 6.22
CA ALA A 54 -4.78 -7.54 7.23
C ALA A 54 -6.17 -7.36 6.59
N MET A 55 -6.26 -6.66 5.45
CA MET A 55 -7.51 -6.48 4.70
C MET A 55 -8.06 -7.78 4.12
N GLU A 56 -7.18 -8.69 3.69
CA GLU A 56 -7.56 -10.04 3.24
C GLU A 56 -8.15 -10.86 4.39
N HIS A 57 -7.48 -10.87 5.54
CA HIS A 57 -7.98 -11.57 6.72
C HIS A 57 -9.34 -11.02 7.18
N MET A 58 -9.52 -9.70 7.19
CA MET A 58 -10.81 -9.07 7.52
C MET A 58 -11.90 -9.46 6.51
N HIS A 59 -11.56 -9.52 5.22
CA HIS A 59 -12.52 -9.92 4.20
C HIS A 59 -13.01 -11.35 4.41
N ASP A 60 -12.12 -12.27 4.78
CA ASP A 60 -12.46 -13.67 5.05
C ASP A 60 -13.38 -13.81 6.26
N ILE A 61 -13.07 -13.10 7.36
CA ILE A 61 -13.88 -13.12 8.59
C ILE A 61 -15.30 -12.58 8.30
N VAL A 62 -15.40 -11.42 7.65
CA VAL A 62 -16.70 -10.81 7.31
C VAL A 62 -17.50 -11.72 6.37
N SER A 63 -16.83 -12.35 5.41
CA SER A 63 -17.49 -13.27 4.46
C SER A 63 -17.98 -14.55 5.14
N ARG A 64 -17.25 -15.07 6.13
CA ARG A 64 -17.70 -16.21 6.96
C ARG A 64 -18.89 -15.84 7.82
N ALA A 65 -18.79 -14.76 8.58
CA ALA A 65 -19.87 -14.29 9.45
C ALA A 65 -21.17 -14.04 8.67
N ARG A 66 -21.08 -13.49 7.46
CA ARG A 66 -22.26 -13.32 6.60
C ARG A 66 -22.91 -14.64 6.19
N ARG A 67 -22.11 -15.65 5.83
CA ARG A 67 -22.63 -16.99 5.48
C ARG A 67 -23.26 -17.71 6.65
N GLU A 68 -22.82 -17.44 7.89
CA GLU A 68 -23.40 -18.04 9.09
C GLU A 68 -24.72 -17.39 9.52
N CYS A 69 -25.00 -16.17 9.04
CA CYS A 69 -26.25 -15.44 9.29
C CYS A 69 -27.28 -15.55 8.15
N GLU A 70 -26.94 -16.24 7.05
CA GLU A 70 -27.82 -16.58 5.93
C GLU A 70 -28.40 -17.99 6.14
#